data_AF-A0A929DBZ2-F1
#
_entry.id   AF-A0A929DBZ2-F1
#
_cell.length_a   1.000
_cell.length_b   1.000
_cell.length_c   1.000
_cell.angle_alpha   90.00
_cell.angle_beta   90.00
_cell.angle_gamma   90.00
#
_symmetry.space_group_name_H-M   'P 1'
#
loop_
_entity.id
_entity.type
_entity.pdbx_description
1 polymer ?
#
loop_
_entity_poly.entity_id
_entity_poly.type
_entity_poly.pdbx_seq_one_letter_code
_entity_poly.pdbx_strand_id
1 'polypeptide(L)'
;MAIRRQRERPSDETLERVRNVVVFRSRHSPPKPADGVVETDPLGSLFYSQIMSLIESLELAVLYHRGRGLFDKHDKLHYRVTEHRAVRLEFVDRLTVDAIDGPHELVSIGKYTPGGWEDRLREAHDECLRLSDQMDRTASVEELLSKSQDPLDVVALIDSAPDREELLKMLCLSQKRSTNAYTLYMSHILTDRIAEAYAIIQTAIELNPNDAHLHLTLGNFYWAALSNARGWAQGRDPGPLRQVTLDALDIPYEKARSLARTHYLEAMRLSTRREIEEEAGAQLSTLRS
;
A
#
# COMPACT_ATOMS: atom_id res chain seq x y z
N MET A 1 36.41 34.20 36.73
CA MET A 1 35.11 34.10 36.03
C MET A 1 34.99 32.69 35.44
N ALA A 2 34.14 31.84 36.00
CA ALA A 2 33.91 30.50 35.46
C ALA A 2 32.92 30.59 34.29
N ILE A 3 33.42 30.45 33.06
CA ILE A 3 32.60 30.31 31.86
C ILE A 3 31.91 28.95 31.96
N ARG A 4 30.68 28.92 32.48
CA ARG A 4 29.79 27.76 32.35
C ARG A 4 29.55 27.56 30.85
N ARG A 5 30.29 26.63 30.23
CA ARG A 5 29.92 26.10 28.91
C ARG A 5 28.49 25.58 29.03
N GLN A 6 27.53 26.30 28.46
CA GLN A 6 26.20 25.74 28.23
C GLN A 6 26.41 24.45 27.46
N ARG A 7 25.95 23.32 28.02
CA ARG A 7 25.90 22.08 27.25
C ARG A 7 25.03 22.36 26.04
N GLU A 8 25.56 22.12 24.86
CA GLU A 8 24.78 22.13 23.63
C GLU A 8 23.58 21.20 23.82
N ARG A 9 22.42 21.65 23.37
CA ARG A 9 21.15 20.91 23.43
C ARG A 9 20.62 20.75 22.01
N PRO A 10 19.92 19.64 21.71
CA PRO A 10 19.20 19.52 20.46
C PRO A 10 18.15 20.62 20.37
N SER A 11 17.84 21.06 19.16
CA SER A 11 16.70 21.94 18.93
C SER A 11 15.39 21.17 19.17
N ASP A 12 14.32 21.89 19.50
CA ASP A 12 12.97 21.29 19.61
C ASP A 12 12.55 20.65 18.28
N GLU A 13 12.96 21.24 17.15
CA GLU A 13 12.74 20.68 15.82
C GLU A 13 13.45 19.33 15.63
N THR A 14 14.71 19.20 16.08
CA THR A 14 15.43 17.91 16.04
C THR A 14 14.69 16.85 16.83
N LEU A 15 14.19 17.17 18.03
CA LEU A 15 13.41 16.24 18.85
C LEU A 15 12.12 15.83 18.13
N GLU A 16 11.40 16.79 17.55
CA GLU A 16 10.15 16.54 16.84
C GLU A 16 10.32 15.67 15.60
N ARG A 17 11.41 15.85 14.85
CA ARG A 17 11.76 14.96 13.73
C ARG A 17 11.93 13.51 14.17
N VAL A 18 12.63 13.27 15.29
CA VAL A 18 12.77 11.90 15.84
C VAL A 18 11.40 11.31 16.20
N ARG A 19 10.53 12.11 16.84
CA ARG A 19 9.19 11.67 17.22
C ARG A 19 8.35 11.32 16.01
N ASN A 20 8.34 12.15 14.98
CA ASN A 20 7.60 11.90 13.74
C ASN A 20 8.06 10.62 13.04
N VAL A 21 9.37 10.39 12.93
CA VAL A 21 9.90 9.14 12.37
C VAL A 21 9.46 7.93 13.20
N VAL A 22 9.44 8.05 14.52
CA VAL A 22 8.96 6.98 15.42
C VAL A 22 7.46 6.74 15.28
N VAL A 23 6.65 7.80 15.22
CA VAL A 23 5.20 7.72 15.02
C VAL A 23 4.89 7.02 13.72
N PHE A 24 5.49 7.47 12.61
CA PHE A 24 5.33 6.86 11.29
C PHE A 24 5.66 5.37 11.33
N ARG A 25 6.83 5.01 11.85
CA ARG A 25 7.25 3.60 11.96
C ARG A 25 6.34 2.78 12.85
N SER A 26 5.83 3.35 13.94
CA SER A 26 4.93 2.64 14.85
C SER A 26 3.57 2.34 14.22
N ARG A 27 3.06 3.24 13.37
CA ARG A 27 1.78 3.09 12.67
C ARG A 27 1.85 2.07 11.54
N HIS A 28 2.96 2.02 10.81
CA HIS A 28 3.10 1.23 9.59
C HIS A 28 3.96 -0.02 9.75
N SER A 29 4.50 -0.28 10.95
CA SER A 29 5.25 -1.51 11.20
C SER A 29 4.38 -2.73 10.88
N PRO A 30 4.89 -3.70 10.11
CA PRO A 30 4.20 -4.96 9.90
C PRO A 30 3.88 -5.62 11.25
N PRO A 31 2.72 -6.28 11.39
CA PRO A 31 2.40 -7.01 12.60
C PRO A 31 3.47 -8.08 12.84
N LYS A 32 3.83 -8.31 14.12
CA LYS A 32 4.65 -9.48 14.46
C LYS A 32 3.88 -10.74 14.05
N PRO A 33 4.55 -11.77 13.51
CA PRO A 33 3.91 -13.04 13.22
C PRO A 33 3.46 -13.68 14.54
N ALA A 34 2.23 -13.40 14.94
CA ALA A 34 1.50 -14.11 15.98
C ALA A 34 0.50 -15.02 15.27
N ASP A 35 0.23 -16.20 15.85
CA ASP A 35 -0.59 -17.27 15.28
C ASP A 35 -1.98 -16.78 14.80
N GLY A 36 -2.06 -16.40 13.53
CA GLY A 36 -3.29 -15.93 12.90
C GLY A 36 -3.03 -15.23 11.57
N VAL A 37 -3.93 -15.44 10.61
CA VAL A 37 -3.94 -14.76 9.31
C VAL A 37 -4.39 -13.31 9.56
N VAL A 38 -3.46 -12.45 9.98
CA VAL A 38 -3.70 -11.01 9.96
C VAL A 38 -3.57 -10.58 8.51
N GLU A 39 -4.66 -10.07 7.94
CA GLU A 39 -4.63 -9.43 6.63
C GLU A 39 -3.63 -8.26 6.72
N THR A 40 -2.46 -8.45 6.13
CA THR A 40 -1.36 -7.49 6.17
C THR A 40 -1.80 -6.25 5.41
N ASP A 41 -1.66 -5.05 5.99
CA ASP A 41 -1.77 -3.77 5.28
C ASP A 41 -0.59 -3.66 4.28
N PRO A 42 -0.80 -3.95 2.98
CA PRO A 42 0.28 -4.03 2.01
C PRO A 42 0.87 -2.65 1.72
N LEU A 43 0.02 -1.62 1.64
CA LEU A 43 0.43 -0.24 1.42
C LEU A 43 1.25 0.29 2.61
N GLY A 44 0.76 0.09 3.84
CA GLY A 44 1.52 0.45 5.05
C GLY A 44 2.87 -0.27 5.10
N SER A 45 2.90 -1.56 4.78
CA SER A 45 4.14 -2.35 4.75
C SER A 45 5.13 -1.87 3.68
N LEU A 46 4.65 -1.46 2.51
CA LEU A 46 5.47 -0.85 1.47
C LEU A 46 6.11 0.44 1.97
N PHE A 47 5.32 1.34 2.56
CA PHE A 47 5.80 2.65 3.02
C PHE A 47 6.75 2.51 4.21
N TYR A 48 6.48 1.59 5.13
CA TYR A 48 7.43 1.21 6.18
C TYR A 48 8.76 0.75 5.60
N SER A 49 8.74 -0.13 4.59
CA SER A 49 9.95 -0.65 3.96
C SER A 49 10.75 0.45 3.25
N GLN A 50 10.08 1.39 2.59
CA GLN A 50 10.73 2.56 1.98
C GLN A 50 11.46 3.41 3.02
N ILE A 51 10.80 3.75 4.14
CA ILE A 51 11.43 4.50 5.22
C ILE A 51 12.58 3.76 5.86
N MET A 52 12.44 2.45 6.09
CA MET A 52 13.53 1.66 6.67
C MET A 52 14.75 1.63 5.77
N SER A 53 14.55 1.45 4.45
CA SER A 53 15.61 1.48 3.45
C SER A 53 16.31 2.85 3.39
N LEU A 54 15.54 3.94 3.45
CA LEU A 54 16.10 5.29 3.49
C LEU A 54 16.91 5.54 4.77
N ILE A 55 16.37 5.20 5.94
CA ILE A 55 17.09 5.40 7.22
C ILE A 55 18.41 4.61 7.23
N GLU A 56 18.40 3.40 6.68
CA GLU A 56 19.61 2.57 6.54
C GLU A 56 20.62 3.18 5.56
N SER A 57 20.18 3.68 4.41
CA SER A 57 21.07 4.33 3.42
C SER A 57 21.68 5.64 3.94
N LEU A 58 20.98 6.30 4.86
CA LEU A 58 21.47 7.46 5.61
C LEU A 58 22.41 7.07 6.77
N GLU A 59 22.67 5.78 6.99
CA GLU A 59 23.51 5.22 8.07
C GLU A 59 23.02 5.58 9.47
N LEU A 60 21.72 5.84 9.59
CA LEU A 60 21.04 6.13 10.83
C LEU A 60 20.33 4.89 11.38
N ALA A 61 20.11 4.88 12.69
CA ALA A 61 19.08 4.05 13.28
C ALA A 61 18.30 4.92 14.27
N VAL A 62 16.99 5.01 14.05
CA VAL A 62 16.06 5.65 14.97
C VAL A 62 15.37 4.53 15.74
N LEU A 63 15.50 4.49 17.05
CA LEU A 63 14.99 3.43 17.90
C LEU A 63 14.09 4.04 18.97
N TYR A 64 13.07 3.29 19.36
CA TYR A 64 12.22 3.66 20.49
C TYR A 64 11.87 2.45 21.34
N HIS A 65 11.63 2.68 22.63
CA HIS A 65 10.99 1.70 23.49
C HIS A 65 9.99 2.38 24.41
N ARG A 66 8.81 1.75 24.54
CA ARG A 66 7.78 2.14 25.50
C ARG A 66 8.03 1.39 26.81
N GLY A 67 8.07 2.11 27.91
CA GLY A 67 8.26 1.53 29.24
C GLY A 67 7.45 2.28 30.30
N ARG A 68 7.04 1.56 31.34
CA ARG A 68 6.43 2.15 32.54
C ARG A 68 7.35 1.89 33.72
N GLY A 69 7.77 2.94 34.42
CA GLY A 69 8.50 2.79 35.67
C GLY A 69 7.60 2.15 36.74
N LEU A 70 8.18 1.35 37.66
CA LEU A 70 7.43 0.63 38.70
C LEU A 70 6.49 1.52 39.54
N PHE A 71 6.77 2.82 39.59
CA PHE A 71 6.01 3.83 40.34
C PHE A 71 5.48 4.98 39.47
N ASP A 72 5.67 4.92 38.15
CA ASP A 72 5.18 5.96 37.24
C ASP A 72 3.72 5.69 36.87
N LYS A 73 2.89 6.73 37.00
CA LYS A 73 1.48 6.69 36.59
C LYS A 73 1.30 6.76 35.07
N HIS A 74 2.33 7.22 34.35
CA HIS A 74 2.28 7.47 32.91
C HIS A 74 3.36 6.67 32.20
N ASP A 75 3.05 6.27 30.97
CA ASP A 75 4.02 5.61 30.11
C ASP A 75 5.11 6.59 29.66
N LYS A 76 6.32 6.07 29.53
CA LYS A 76 7.47 6.78 29.00
C LYS A 76 7.86 6.21 27.66
N LEU A 77 8.17 7.10 26.73
CA LEU A 77 8.71 6.75 25.43
C LEU A 77 10.16 7.21 25.40
N HIS A 78 11.04 6.23 25.25
CA HIS A 78 12.47 6.46 25.21
C HIS A 78 12.95 6.38 23.78
N TYR A 79 13.63 7.42 23.33
CA TYR A 79 14.12 7.57 21.97
C TYR A 79 15.64 7.46 21.94
N ARG A 80 16.16 6.86 20.87
CA ARG A 80 17.59 6.76 20.62
C ARG A 80 17.87 6.90 19.14
N VAL A 81 18.74 7.82 18.77
CA VAL A 81 19.29 7.93 17.42
C VAL A 81 20.76 7.52 17.45
N THR A 82 21.12 6.58 16.57
CA THR A 82 22.51 6.15 16.36
C THR A 82 22.95 6.44 14.94
N GLU A 83 24.22 6.78 14.78
CA GLU A 83 24.91 6.94 13.49
C GLU A 83 26.17 6.09 13.55
N HIS A 84 26.37 5.16 12.62
CA HIS A 84 27.45 4.16 12.67
C HIS A 84 27.60 3.47 14.06
N ARG A 85 26.48 3.09 14.68
CA ARG A 85 26.40 2.50 16.05
C ARG A 85 26.81 3.44 17.20
N ALA A 86 27.23 4.66 16.92
CA ALA A 86 27.46 5.67 17.95
C ALA A 86 26.13 6.35 18.30
N VAL A 87 25.76 6.34 19.57
CA VAL A 87 24.58 7.08 20.04
C VAL A 87 24.82 8.58 19.89
N ARG A 88 23.97 9.25 19.13
CA ARG A 88 24.02 10.71 18.88
C ARG A 88 23.01 11.47 19.71
N LEU A 89 21.81 10.91 19.88
CA LEU A 89 20.74 11.51 20.68
C LEU A 89 20.01 10.44 21.49
N GLU A 90 19.76 10.73 22.75
CA GLU A 90 18.85 9.98 23.63
C GLU A 90 18.00 10.96 24.43
N PHE A 91 16.68 10.75 24.40
CA PHE A 91 15.76 11.52 25.22
C PHE A 91 14.55 10.67 25.60
N VAL A 92 13.79 11.16 26.57
CA VAL A 92 12.62 10.49 27.12
C VAL A 92 11.48 11.47 27.13
N ASP A 93 10.36 11.06 26.56
CA ASP A 93 9.08 11.73 26.74
C ASP A 93 8.19 10.96 27.71
N ARG A 94 7.30 11.69 28.38
CA ARG A 94 6.14 11.15 29.07
C ARG A 94 4.94 11.25 28.15
N LEU A 95 4.21 10.15 27.98
CA LEU A 95 2.95 10.12 27.24
C LEU A 95 1.82 10.59 28.16
N THR A 96 1.07 11.60 27.74
CA THR A 96 -0.11 12.09 28.49
C THR A 96 -1.39 11.34 28.11
N VAL A 97 -1.38 10.72 26.93
CA VAL A 97 -2.39 9.78 26.44
C VAL A 97 -1.65 8.49 26.08
N ASP A 98 -2.23 7.32 26.33
CA ASP A 98 -1.61 6.01 26.14
C ASP A 98 -1.38 5.61 24.65
N ALA A 99 -1.07 6.58 23.78
CA ALA A 99 -0.81 6.43 22.35
C ALA A 99 0.56 7.01 21.98
N ILE A 100 1.28 6.35 21.06
CA ILE A 100 2.64 6.77 20.63
C ILE A 100 2.61 8.13 19.91
N ASP A 101 1.53 8.39 19.19
CA ASP A 101 1.22 9.66 18.51
C ASP A 101 0.43 10.64 19.39
N GLY A 102 0.25 10.30 20.67
CA GLY A 102 -0.41 11.15 21.64
C GLY A 102 0.46 12.35 22.08
N PRO A 103 -0.13 13.31 22.81
CA PRO A 103 0.60 14.44 23.34
C PRO A 103 1.65 13.96 24.33
N HIS A 104 2.86 14.48 24.18
CA HIS A 104 4.03 14.03 24.89
C HIS A 104 4.79 15.22 25.50
N GLU A 105 5.39 15.01 26.66
CA GLU A 105 6.16 16.01 27.40
C GLU A 105 7.60 15.55 27.54
N LEU A 106 8.56 16.39 27.14
CA LEU A 106 9.98 16.08 27.27
C LEU A 106 10.36 15.98 28.75
N VAL A 107 10.76 14.80 29.19
CA VAL A 107 11.18 14.52 30.57
C VAL A 107 12.67 14.76 30.74
N SER A 108 13.49 14.22 29.84
CA SER A 108 14.94 14.32 29.96
C SER A 108 15.64 14.09 28.62
N ILE A 109 16.84 14.66 28.51
CA ILE A 109 17.80 14.39 27.44
C ILE A 109 19.01 13.70 28.08
N GLY A 110 19.23 12.44 27.73
CA GLY A 110 20.31 11.61 28.26
C GLY A 110 21.64 11.89 27.55
N LYS A 111 21.62 11.97 26.22
CA LYS A 111 22.79 12.23 25.40
C LYS A 111 22.43 13.12 24.21
N TYR A 112 23.34 14.01 23.85
CA TYR A 112 23.29 14.76 22.60
C TYR A 112 24.72 15.02 22.10
N THR A 113 24.94 14.84 20.81
CA THR A 113 26.20 15.14 20.13
C THR A 113 25.85 15.72 18.77
N PRO A 114 26.01 17.04 18.54
CA PRO A 114 25.67 17.65 17.25
C PRO A 114 26.53 17.09 16.11
N GLY A 115 26.04 17.18 14.88
CA GLY A 115 26.74 16.75 13.69
C GLY A 115 25.81 16.56 12.48
N GLY A 116 26.35 16.08 11.37
CA GLY A 116 25.60 15.89 10.12
C GLY A 116 24.48 14.86 10.16
N TRP A 117 24.33 14.10 11.25
CA TRP A 117 23.18 13.20 11.42
C TRP A 117 21.85 13.96 11.55
N GLU A 118 21.86 15.23 11.97
CA GLU A 118 20.63 16.03 12.10
C GLU A 118 20.03 16.40 10.74
N ASP A 119 20.88 16.68 9.74
CA ASP A 119 20.45 16.93 8.36
C ASP A 119 19.93 15.62 7.72
N ARG A 120 20.64 14.51 7.92
CA ARG A 120 20.15 13.19 7.47
C ARG A 120 18.84 12.79 8.15
N LEU A 121 18.67 13.10 9.44
CA LEU A 121 17.39 12.88 10.13
C LEU A 121 16.27 13.73 9.53
N ARG A 122 16.58 14.96 9.09
CA ARG A 122 15.62 15.82 8.36
C ARG A 122 15.18 15.15 7.07
N GLU A 123 16.10 14.60 6.29
CA GLU A 123 15.75 13.86 5.07
C GLU A 123 14.80 12.69 5.35
N ALA A 124 15.07 11.89 6.39
CA ALA A 124 14.17 10.81 6.79
C ALA A 124 12.79 11.32 7.27
N HIS A 125 12.76 12.46 7.98
CA HIS A 125 11.52 13.10 8.43
C HIS A 125 10.69 13.65 7.27
N ASP A 126 11.31 14.35 6.33
CA ASP A 126 10.67 14.90 5.13
C ASP A 126 10.05 13.77 4.29
N GLU A 127 10.73 12.63 4.19
CA GLU A 127 10.19 11.45 3.51
C GLU A 127 8.97 10.86 4.26
N CYS A 128 9.01 10.79 5.60
CA CYS A 128 7.83 10.37 6.37
C CYS A 128 6.62 11.28 6.08
N LEU A 129 6.83 12.60 6.01
CA LEU A 129 5.76 13.54 5.67
C LEU A 129 5.24 13.34 4.25
N ARG A 130 6.14 13.17 3.28
CA ARG A 130 5.79 12.91 1.88
C ARG A 130 4.95 11.64 1.74
N LEU A 131 5.35 10.56 2.40
CA LEU A 131 4.62 9.30 2.38
C LEU A 131 3.27 9.40 3.10
N SER A 132 3.18 10.09 4.23
CA SER A 132 1.89 10.34 4.90
C SER A 132 0.92 11.12 4.01
N ASP A 133 1.36 12.19 3.35
CA ASP A 133 0.55 12.93 2.39
C ASP A 133 0.09 12.05 1.22
N GLN A 134 0.98 11.17 0.72
CA GLN A 134 0.65 10.21 -0.31
C GLN A 134 -0.41 9.17 0.15
N MET A 135 -0.39 8.74 1.42
CA MET A 135 -1.45 7.90 2.00
C MET A 135 -2.78 8.65 2.09
N ASP A 136 -2.76 9.88 2.60
CA ASP A 136 -3.98 10.68 2.79
C ASP A 136 -4.65 11.00 1.44
N ARG A 137 -3.84 11.27 0.41
CA ARG A 137 -4.33 11.42 -0.98
C ARG A 137 -4.96 10.15 -1.49
N THR A 138 -4.32 8.99 -1.28
CA THR A 138 -4.85 7.69 -1.70
C THR A 138 -6.19 7.41 -1.01
N ALA A 139 -6.27 7.63 0.30
CA ALA A 139 -7.50 7.47 1.07
C ALA A 139 -8.61 8.43 0.60
N SER A 140 -8.25 9.66 0.25
CA SER A 140 -9.19 10.65 -0.29
C SER A 140 -9.74 10.24 -1.66
N VAL A 141 -8.88 9.75 -2.56
CA VAL A 141 -9.30 9.21 -3.86
C VAL A 141 -10.18 7.98 -3.66
N GLU A 142 -9.80 7.06 -2.78
CA GLU A 142 -10.59 5.86 -2.47
C GLU A 142 -11.99 6.21 -1.96
N GLU A 143 -12.12 7.22 -1.11
CA GLU A 143 -13.41 7.72 -0.64
C GLU A 143 -14.26 8.27 -1.79
N LEU A 144 -13.66 9.02 -2.73
CA LEU A 144 -14.34 9.50 -3.92
C LEU A 144 -14.78 8.36 -4.85
N LEU A 145 -13.91 7.36 -5.06
CA LEU A 145 -14.24 6.16 -5.85
C LEU A 145 -15.45 5.41 -5.25
N SER A 146 -15.53 5.31 -3.93
CA SER A 146 -16.64 4.64 -3.25
C SER A 146 -17.99 5.35 -3.40
N LYS A 147 -17.97 6.66 -3.67
CA LYS A 147 -19.16 7.51 -3.84
C LYS A 147 -19.55 7.69 -5.29
N SER A 148 -18.63 7.47 -6.22
CA SER A 148 -18.91 7.66 -7.64
C SER A 148 -19.87 6.60 -8.16
N GLN A 149 -20.89 7.05 -8.90
CA GLN A 149 -21.83 6.20 -9.62
C GLN A 149 -21.62 6.26 -11.13
N ASP A 150 -20.85 7.24 -11.62
CA ASP A 150 -20.56 7.43 -13.04
C ASP A 150 -19.14 6.92 -13.37
N PRO A 151 -19.01 5.94 -14.29
CA PRO A 151 -17.72 5.51 -14.82
C PRO A 151 -16.82 6.64 -15.33
N LEU A 152 -17.39 7.68 -15.96
CA LEU A 152 -16.62 8.81 -16.49
C LEU A 152 -15.95 9.62 -15.38
N ASP A 153 -16.64 9.81 -14.25
CA ASP A 153 -16.08 10.53 -13.09
C ASP A 153 -14.92 9.75 -12.47
N VAL A 154 -15.02 8.41 -12.40
CA VAL A 154 -13.93 7.55 -11.93
C VAL A 154 -12.70 7.70 -12.82
N VAL A 155 -12.88 7.63 -14.14
CA VAL A 155 -11.77 7.74 -15.10
C VAL A 155 -11.16 9.14 -15.06
N ALA A 156 -11.98 10.20 -15.03
CA ALA A 156 -11.50 11.58 -14.94
C ALA A 156 -10.72 11.85 -13.64
N LEU A 157 -11.15 11.27 -12.51
CA LEU A 157 -10.45 11.36 -11.24
C LEU A 157 -9.03 10.79 -11.36
N ILE A 158 -8.88 9.61 -11.97
CA ILE A 158 -7.59 8.96 -12.16
C ILE A 158 -6.72 9.71 -13.18
N ASP A 159 -7.29 10.17 -14.29
CA ASP A 159 -6.57 10.94 -15.31
C ASP A 159 -6.05 12.29 -14.79
N SER A 160 -6.75 12.88 -13.82
CA SER A 160 -6.34 14.15 -13.19
C SER A 160 -5.21 14.01 -12.18
N ALA A 161 -4.82 12.78 -11.82
CA ALA A 161 -3.77 12.53 -10.85
C ALA A 161 -2.39 12.93 -11.40
N PRO A 162 -1.55 13.66 -10.61
CA PRO A 162 -0.20 14.04 -11.05
C PRO A 162 0.69 12.84 -11.40
N ASP A 163 0.53 11.74 -10.67
CA ASP A 163 1.18 10.46 -10.94
C ASP A 163 0.13 9.36 -10.93
N ARG A 164 -0.43 9.10 -12.12
CA ARG A 164 -1.49 8.13 -12.33
C ARG A 164 -1.03 6.71 -12.00
N GLU A 165 0.17 6.32 -12.44
CA GLU A 165 0.66 4.95 -12.28
C GLU A 165 0.89 4.63 -10.80
N GLU A 166 1.50 5.54 -10.07
CA GLU A 166 1.74 5.38 -8.64
C GLU A 166 0.41 5.36 -7.86
N LEU A 167 -0.54 6.24 -8.20
CA LEU A 167 -1.88 6.22 -7.60
C LEU A 167 -2.59 4.89 -7.79
N LEU A 168 -2.55 4.32 -9.00
CA LEU A 168 -3.16 3.02 -9.30
C LEU A 168 -2.51 1.90 -8.48
N LYS A 169 -1.18 1.89 -8.36
CA LYS A 169 -0.47 0.91 -7.51
C LYS A 169 -0.91 1.02 -6.05
N MET A 170 -1.00 2.23 -5.52
CA MET A 170 -1.43 2.46 -4.14
C MET A 170 -2.87 2.02 -3.89
N LEU A 171 -3.78 2.32 -4.81
CA LEU A 171 -5.16 1.85 -4.73
C LEU A 171 -5.26 0.31 -4.79
N CYS A 172 -4.35 -0.35 -5.52
CA CYS A 172 -4.24 -1.81 -5.60
C CYS A 172 -3.51 -2.45 -4.41
N LEU A 173 -2.84 -1.64 -3.56
CA LEU A 173 -2.20 -2.07 -2.32
C LEU A 173 -3.01 -1.68 -1.08
N SER A 174 -4.06 -0.87 -1.21
CA SER A 174 -4.83 -0.40 -0.07
C SER A 174 -5.67 -1.51 0.56
N GLN A 175 -6.26 -1.23 1.72
CA GLN A 175 -7.18 -2.16 2.38
C GLN A 175 -8.41 -2.48 1.51
N LYS A 176 -8.85 -1.55 0.64
CA LYS A 176 -9.95 -1.78 -0.30
C LYS A 176 -9.49 -2.22 -1.69
N ARG A 177 -8.27 -2.75 -1.83
CA ARG A 177 -7.66 -3.16 -3.12
C ARG A 177 -8.59 -3.94 -4.06
N SER A 178 -9.35 -4.93 -3.57
CA SER A 178 -10.24 -5.72 -4.43
C SER A 178 -11.42 -4.88 -4.96
N THR A 179 -12.03 -4.04 -4.10
CA THR A 179 -13.08 -3.11 -4.51
C THR A 179 -12.56 -2.02 -5.43
N ASN A 180 -11.37 -1.46 -5.14
CA ASN A 180 -10.73 -0.45 -5.96
C ASN A 180 -10.41 -1.00 -7.34
N ALA A 181 -9.76 -2.16 -7.43
CA ALA A 181 -9.47 -2.81 -8.69
C ALA A 181 -10.75 -3.03 -9.50
N TYR A 182 -11.82 -3.54 -8.87
CA TYR A 182 -13.12 -3.73 -9.51
C TYR A 182 -13.71 -2.44 -10.10
N THR A 183 -13.84 -1.40 -9.28
CA THR A 183 -14.37 -0.10 -9.69
C THR A 183 -13.53 0.48 -10.82
N LEU A 184 -12.20 0.43 -10.70
CA LEU A 184 -11.29 0.96 -11.70
C LEU A 184 -11.43 0.24 -13.03
N TYR A 185 -11.26 -1.09 -13.08
CA TYR A 185 -11.29 -1.78 -14.37
C TYR A 185 -12.68 -1.72 -15.01
N MET A 186 -13.77 -1.84 -14.23
CA MET A 186 -15.13 -1.77 -14.77
C MET A 186 -15.44 -0.39 -15.33
N SER A 187 -15.05 0.69 -14.64
CA SER A 187 -15.24 2.04 -15.15
C SER A 187 -14.47 2.30 -16.44
N HIS A 188 -13.25 1.74 -16.55
CA HIS A 188 -12.48 1.83 -17.79
C HIS A 188 -13.14 1.03 -18.93
N ILE A 189 -13.73 -0.14 -18.67
CA ILE A 189 -14.51 -0.86 -19.70
C ILE A 189 -15.73 -0.05 -20.15
N LEU A 190 -16.47 0.53 -19.19
CA LEU A 190 -17.69 1.28 -19.47
C LEU A 190 -17.43 2.60 -20.22
N THR A 191 -16.18 3.04 -20.26
CA THR A 191 -15.71 4.23 -20.98
C THR A 191 -14.85 3.88 -22.21
N ASP A 192 -14.91 2.62 -22.68
CA ASP A 192 -14.21 2.12 -23.88
C ASP A 192 -12.67 2.15 -23.79
N ARG A 193 -12.12 2.17 -22.58
CA ARG A 193 -10.68 2.16 -22.29
C ARG A 193 -10.18 0.76 -21.94
N ILE A 194 -10.35 -0.18 -22.87
CA ILE A 194 -10.13 -1.61 -22.63
C ILE A 194 -8.67 -1.95 -22.31
N ALA A 195 -7.71 -1.34 -23.03
CA ALA A 195 -6.29 -1.56 -22.77
C ALA A 195 -5.88 -1.12 -21.36
N GLU A 196 -6.43 0.00 -20.89
CA GLU A 196 -6.17 0.53 -19.54
C GLU A 196 -6.84 -0.35 -18.47
N ALA A 197 -8.07 -0.81 -18.71
CA ALA A 197 -8.75 -1.76 -17.83
C ALA A 197 -7.94 -3.05 -17.65
N TYR A 198 -7.40 -3.57 -18.76
CA TYR A 198 -6.55 -4.75 -18.77
C TYR A 198 -5.26 -4.52 -17.97
N ALA A 199 -4.57 -3.38 -18.19
CA ALA A 199 -3.37 -3.01 -17.44
C ALA A 199 -3.61 -2.87 -15.93
N ILE A 200 -4.77 -2.34 -15.52
CA ILE A 200 -5.18 -2.24 -14.11
C ILE A 200 -5.30 -3.64 -13.48
N ILE A 201 -5.96 -4.58 -14.16
CA ILE A 201 -6.13 -5.95 -13.64
C ILE A 201 -4.76 -6.65 -13.56
N GLN A 202 -3.89 -6.48 -14.56
CA GLN A 202 -2.54 -7.03 -14.52
C GLN A 202 -1.75 -6.49 -13.33
N THR A 203 -1.75 -5.16 -13.13
CA THR A 203 -1.07 -4.51 -12.00
C THR A 203 -1.61 -5.03 -10.67
N ALA A 204 -2.93 -5.17 -10.54
CA ALA A 204 -3.55 -5.69 -9.32
C ALA A 204 -3.09 -7.12 -8.99
N ILE A 205 -2.95 -8.00 -10.00
CA ILE A 205 -2.45 -9.37 -9.84
C ILE A 205 -0.96 -9.38 -9.52
N GLU A 206 -0.15 -8.55 -10.17
CA GLU A 206 1.29 -8.44 -9.88
C GLU A 206 1.54 -8.05 -8.41
N LEU A 207 0.71 -7.14 -7.88
CA LEU A 207 0.77 -6.70 -6.49
C LEU A 207 0.13 -7.71 -5.51
N ASN A 208 -0.85 -8.49 -5.97
CA ASN A 208 -1.61 -9.45 -5.15
C ASN A 208 -1.71 -10.83 -5.84
N PRO A 209 -0.61 -11.56 -6.01
CA PRO A 209 -0.57 -12.79 -6.82
C PRO A 209 -1.34 -13.97 -6.21
N ASN A 210 -1.81 -13.83 -4.96
CA ASN A 210 -2.60 -14.86 -4.27
C ASN A 210 -4.10 -14.54 -4.22
N ASP A 211 -4.56 -13.47 -4.87
CA ASP A 211 -5.99 -13.11 -4.91
C ASP A 211 -6.71 -13.91 -6.02
N ALA A 212 -7.45 -14.94 -5.60
CA ALA A 212 -8.23 -15.79 -6.48
C ALA A 212 -9.26 -15.03 -7.33
N HIS A 213 -9.83 -13.94 -6.81
CA HIS A 213 -10.82 -13.15 -7.53
C HIS A 213 -10.17 -12.38 -8.67
N LEU A 214 -8.97 -11.82 -8.47
CA LEU A 214 -8.25 -11.14 -9.55
C LEU A 214 -7.87 -12.11 -10.66
N HIS A 215 -7.42 -13.32 -10.31
CA HIS A 215 -7.19 -14.39 -11.29
C HIS A 215 -8.47 -14.75 -12.06
N LEU A 216 -9.61 -14.90 -11.37
CA LEU A 216 -10.90 -15.15 -12.03
C LEU A 216 -11.25 -14.01 -13.01
N THR A 217 -11.12 -12.76 -12.59
CA THR A 217 -11.40 -11.58 -13.41
C THR A 217 -10.55 -11.55 -14.67
N LEU A 218 -9.23 -11.77 -14.57
CA LEU A 218 -8.35 -11.76 -15.75
C LEU A 218 -8.61 -12.95 -16.68
N GLY A 219 -8.94 -14.11 -16.12
CA GLY A 219 -9.44 -15.27 -16.86
C GLY A 219 -10.69 -14.92 -17.68
N ASN A 220 -11.66 -14.26 -17.03
CA ASN A 220 -12.89 -13.78 -17.67
C ASN A 220 -12.62 -12.74 -18.77
N PHE A 221 -11.60 -11.89 -18.63
CA PHE A 221 -11.17 -10.95 -19.67
C PHE A 221 -10.71 -11.67 -20.94
N TYR A 222 -9.79 -12.63 -20.81
CA TYR A 222 -9.33 -13.40 -21.95
C TYR A 222 -10.45 -14.25 -22.55
N TRP A 223 -11.27 -14.87 -21.71
CA TRP A 223 -12.42 -15.66 -22.16
C TRP A 223 -13.44 -14.80 -22.93
N ALA A 224 -13.69 -13.56 -22.51
CA ALA A 224 -14.52 -12.61 -23.24
C ALA A 224 -13.90 -12.25 -24.60
N ALA A 225 -12.59 -11.98 -24.67
CA ALA A 225 -11.90 -11.72 -25.94
C ALA A 225 -12.03 -12.89 -26.93
N LEU A 226 -11.86 -14.12 -26.46
CA LEU A 226 -12.03 -15.33 -27.26
C LEU A 226 -13.48 -15.49 -27.72
N SER A 227 -14.44 -15.20 -26.84
CA SER A 227 -15.88 -15.28 -27.13
C SER A 227 -16.33 -14.20 -28.12
N ASN A 228 -15.79 -12.98 -28.04
CA ASN A 228 -16.03 -11.93 -29.03
C ASN A 228 -15.44 -12.29 -30.40
N ALA A 229 -14.33 -13.03 -30.45
CA ALA A 229 -13.74 -13.50 -31.71
C ALA A 229 -14.48 -14.69 -32.33
N ARG A 230 -15.01 -15.62 -31.51
CA ARG A 230 -15.71 -16.84 -31.99
C ARG A 230 -17.23 -16.71 -32.06
N GLY A 231 -17.80 -15.72 -31.40
CA GLY A 231 -19.22 -15.60 -31.14
C GLY A 231 -19.61 -16.13 -29.75
N TRP A 232 -20.55 -15.43 -29.11
CA TRP A 232 -21.11 -15.84 -27.83
C TRP A 232 -22.12 -16.98 -27.99
N ALA A 233 -22.27 -17.79 -26.93
CA ALA A 233 -23.34 -18.78 -26.88
C ALA A 233 -24.72 -18.10 -27.01
N GLN A 234 -25.67 -18.79 -27.64
CA GLN A 234 -27.00 -18.25 -27.92
C GLN A 234 -27.71 -17.80 -26.62
N GLY A 235 -28.23 -16.57 -26.61
CA GLY A 235 -28.95 -15.99 -25.47
C GLY A 235 -28.06 -15.42 -24.36
N ARG A 236 -26.73 -15.45 -24.51
CA ARG A 236 -25.82 -14.84 -23.54
C ARG A 236 -25.61 -13.36 -23.86
N ASP A 237 -25.97 -12.48 -22.94
CA ASP A 237 -25.61 -11.06 -22.99
C ASP A 237 -24.27 -10.86 -22.26
N PRO A 238 -23.17 -10.54 -22.97
CA PRO A 238 -21.88 -10.23 -22.35
C PRO A 238 -21.84 -8.90 -21.60
N GLY A 239 -22.87 -8.06 -21.74
CA GLY A 239 -22.89 -6.73 -21.14
C GLY A 239 -21.66 -5.91 -21.56
N PRO A 240 -20.97 -5.24 -20.61
CA PRO A 240 -19.78 -4.44 -20.90
C PRO A 240 -18.60 -5.24 -21.51
N LEU A 241 -18.51 -6.55 -21.24
CA LEU A 241 -17.44 -7.42 -21.74
C LEU A 241 -17.47 -7.61 -23.26
N ARG A 242 -18.55 -7.22 -23.96
CA ARG A 242 -18.60 -7.20 -25.43
C ARG A 242 -17.50 -6.36 -26.07
N GLN A 243 -16.98 -5.39 -25.34
CA GLN A 243 -15.93 -4.48 -25.81
C GLN A 243 -14.53 -5.10 -25.70
N VAL A 244 -14.39 -6.18 -24.92
CA VAL A 244 -13.09 -6.84 -24.70
C VAL A 244 -12.77 -7.73 -25.90
N THR A 245 -11.91 -7.29 -26.82
CA THR A 245 -11.52 -8.05 -28.02
C THR A 245 -10.06 -8.45 -27.97
N LEU A 246 -9.65 -9.44 -28.80
CA LEU A 246 -8.25 -9.83 -28.92
C LEU A 246 -7.35 -8.66 -29.38
N ASP A 247 -7.87 -7.83 -30.28
CA ASP A 247 -7.17 -6.64 -30.78
C ASP A 247 -7.02 -5.57 -29.69
N ALA A 248 -8.07 -5.32 -28.89
CA ALA A 248 -8.02 -4.36 -27.79
C ALA A 248 -7.05 -4.79 -26.67
N LEU A 249 -6.81 -6.09 -26.53
CA LEU A 249 -5.81 -6.64 -25.60
C LEU A 249 -4.42 -6.79 -26.23
N ASP A 250 -4.28 -6.57 -27.54
CA ASP A 250 -3.05 -6.84 -28.32
C ASP A 250 -2.49 -8.25 -28.10
N ILE A 251 -3.36 -9.27 -28.11
CA ILE A 251 -2.99 -10.66 -27.82
C ILE A 251 -3.55 -11.62 -28.87
N PRO A 252 -2.73 -12.54 -29.43
CA PRO A 252 -3.22 -13.53 -30.37
C PRO A 252 -4.10 -14.59 -29.70
N TYR A 253 -5.04 -15.15 -30.48
CA TYR A 253 -6.04 -16.11 -30.01
C TYR A 253 -5.48 -17.23 -29.11
N GLU A 254 -4.45 -17.94 -29.55
CA GLU A 254 -3.88 -19.07 -28.80
C GLU A 254 -3.23 -18.63 -27.47
N LYS A 255 -2.60 -17.45 -27.45
CA LYS A 255 -2.02 -16.89 -26.23
C LYS A 255 -3.12 -16.52 -25.24
N ALA A 256 -4.18 -15.84 -25.70
CA ALA A 256 -5.34 -15.53 -24.85
C ALA A 256 -5.99 -16.81 -24.29
N ARG A 257 -6.16 -17.87 -25.10
CA ARG A 257 -6.67 -19.16 -24.64
C ARG A 257 -5.79 -19.81 -23.57
N SER A 258 -4.47 -19.80 -23.77
CA SER A 258 -3.53 -20.32 -22.78
C SER A 258 -3.59 -19.52 -21.47
N LEU A 259 -3.61 -18.20 -21.54
CA LEU A 259 -3.67 -17.33 -20.37
C LEU A 259 -4.99 -17.49 -19.62
N ALA A 260 -6.13 -17.51 -20.32
CA ALA A 260 -7.43 -17.77 -19.70
C ALA A 260 -7.42 -19.06 -18.87
N ARG A 261 -6.88 -20.14 -19.44
CA ARG A 261 -6.73 -21.42 -18.75
C ARG A 261 -5.84 -21.32 -17.51
N THR A 262 -4.68 -20.67 -17.63
CA THR A 262 -3.77 -20.48 -16.50
C THR A 262 -4.46 -19.74 -15.36
N HIS A 263 -5.13 -18.63 -15.67
CA HIS A 263 -5.79 -17.81 -14.65
C HIS A 263 -6.97 -18.52 -13.99
N TYR A 264 -7.78 -19.29 -14.71
CA TYR A 264 -8.83 -20.10 -14.08
C TYR A 264 -8.26 -21.19 -13.16
N LEU A 265 -7.17 -21.85 -13.55
CA LEU A 265 -6.51 -22.84 -12.70
C LEU A 265 -5.95 -22.20 -11.42
N GLU A 266 -5.32 -21.03 -11.53
CA GLU A 266 -4.84 -20.28 -10.36
C GLU A 266 -5.99 -19.81 -9.47
N ALA A 267 -7.09 -19.30 -10.04
CA ALA A 267 -8.28 -18.92 -9.29
C ALA A 267 -8.83 -20.11 -8.48
N MET A 268 -8.96 -21.28 -9.09
CA MET A 268 -9.39 -22.50 -8.39
C MET A 268 -8.39 -22.95 -7.32
N ARG A 269 -7.08 -22.83 -7.59
CA ARG A 269 -6.02 -23.24 -6.65
C ARG A 269 -5.96 -22.35 -5.41
N LEU A 270 -6.17 -21.04 -5.59
CA LEU A 270 -6.05 -20.03 -4.54
C LEU A 270 -7.36 -19.80 -3.77
N SER A 271 -8.50 -20.11 -4.37
CA SER A 271 -9.80 -19.84 -3.76
C SER A 271 -10.08 -20.75 -2.57
N THR A 272 -10.74 -20.19 -1.57
CA THR A 272 -11.44 -20.93 -0.51
C THR A 272 -12.96 -20.83 -0.66
N ARG A 273 -13.43 -20.11 -1.68
CA ARG A 273 -14.83 -19.86 -1.99
C ARG A 273 -15.26 -20.76 -3.15
N ARG A 274 -16.24 -21.61 -2.85
CA ARG A 274 -16.85 -22.54 -3.82
C ARG A 274 -17.40 -21.83 -5.07
N GLU A 275 -17.94 -20.63 -4.92
CA GLU A 275 -18.47 -19.83 -6.04
C GLU A 275 -17.40 -19.54 -7.10
N ILE A 276 -16.20 -19.11 -6.67
CA ILE A 276 -15.08 -18.82 -7.58
C ILE A 276 -14.60 -20.11 -8.25
N GLU A 277 -14.52 -21.22 -7.52
CA GLU A 277 -14.11 -22.51 -8.07
C GLU A 277 -15.09 -23.04 -9.11
N GLU A 278 -16.39 -22.95 -8.84
CA GLU A 278 -17.45 -23.37 -9.75
C GLU A 278 -17.48 -22.50 -11.02
N GLU A 279 -17.35 -21.18 -10.87
CA GLU A 279 -17.31 -20.26 -12.01
C GLU A 279 -16.06 -20.50 -12.88
N ALA A 280 -14.87 -20.53 -12.27
CA ALA A 280 -13.62 -20.79 -12.97
C ALA A 280 -13.64 -22.18 -13.64
N GLY A 281 -14.17 -23.20 -12.96
CA GLY A 281 -14.32 -24.55 -13.51
C GLY A 281 -15.27 -24.60 -14.70
N ALA A 282 -16.40 -23.90 -14.62
CA ALA A 282 -17.36 -23.79 -15.72
C ALA A 282 -16.73 -23.13 -16.94
N GLN A 283 -16.09 -21.97 -16.79
CA GLN A 283 -15.44 -21.30 -17.93
C GLN A 283 -14.28 -22.12 -18.50
N LEU A 284 -13.46 -22.73 -17.64
CA LEU A 284 -12.37 -23.60 -18.06
C LEU A 284 -12.87 -24.79 -18.90
N SER A 285 -14.06 -25.32 -18.62
CA SER A 285 -14.65 -26.40 -19.42
C SER A 285 -14.95 -25.95 -20.85
N THR A 286 -15.41 -24.71 -21.05
CA THR A 286 -15.71 -24.14 -22.38
C THR A 286 -14.45 -23.89 -23.22
N LEU A 287 -13.28 -23.78 -22.58
CA LEU A 287 -12.00 -23.62 -23.28
C LEU A 287 -11.42 -24.95 -23.79
N ARG A 288 -11.90 -26.08 -23.27
CA ARG A 288 -11.43 -27.44 -23.64
C ARG A 288 -12.13 -27.96 -24.90
N SER A 289 -13.36 -27.52 -25.16
CA SER A 289 -14.10 -27.74 -26.41
C SER A 289 -13.58 -26.85 -27.54
#